data_AF-A0A9W4UHI2-F1
#
_entry.id   AF-A0A9W4UHI2-F1
#
_cell.length_a   1.000
_cell.length_b   1.000
_cell.length_c   1.000
_cell.angle_alpha   90.00
_cell.angle_beta   90.00
_cell.angle_gamma   90.00
#
_symmetry.space_group_name_H-M   'P 1'
#
loop_
_entity.id
_entity.type
_entity.pdbx_description
1 polymer ?
#
loop_
_entity_poly.entity_id
_entity_poly.type
_entity_poly.pdbx_seq_one_letter_code
_entity_poly.pdbx_strand_id
1 'polypeptide(L)'
;MGQYWKVGSIDRRSHLENHFGVKLGDILMNGILAGLVPLLSVPEFSPKVDAKAQTDFAAAFSRNADSPLIRLPQELINMIISECATEASDLVALALTCGVLFRMSAPFLRDVFTQSAAWAGDRLICLGDYANGSPASVDKQEIDDWLDSLKSRHGVTSDDLEFETHNPIYNMIGENTTSLRAPMPPFKTGKESQAEWKKIEKDFEMTGQRPPERWAQDRKSWSSHYQIMKRRHERGEGQSKLDILEEDARQLGYTRELNFLPETFRFPIVSRVGAEAFGRTIRMMAPLHPSALFLRNLSRKQFVHWRKREGESMNRLGQAICSQICWTSDPSGCYWGMKSQWAGDRLDIRGSAAWVPEAEGWTDVTKTVEQLLVDMDED
;
A
#
# COMPACT_ATOMS: atom_id res chain seq x y z
N MET A 1 8.50 -16.14 -23.99
CA MET A 1 7.42 -15.16 -23.73
C MET A 1 7.42 -14.89 -22.24
N GLY A 2 7.19 -13.65 -21.77
CA GLY A 2 7.28 -13.37 -20.32
C GLY A 2 6.14 -14.02 -19.52
N GLN A 3 6.33 -14.19 -18.21
CA GLN A 3 5.34 -14.70 -17.26
C GLN A 3 4.38 -13.59 -16.77
N TYR A 4 3.09 -13.88 -16.56
CA TYR A 4 2.12 -12.94 -15.95
C TYR A 4 2.03 -13.17 -14.43
N TRP A 5 1.82 -12.12 -13.65
CA TRP A 5 1.92 -12.16 -12.18
C TRP A 5 0.74 -11.50 -11.50
N LYS A 6 0.36 -12.06 -10.34
CA LYS A 6 -0.67 -11.51 -9.45
C LYS A 6 -0.18 -11.50 -8.01
N VAL A 7 -0.38 -10.39 -7.32
CA VAL A 7 -0.10 -10.25 -5.89
C VAL A 7 -1.41 -10.20 -5.13
N GLY A 8 -1.61 -11.05 -4.12
CA GLY A 8 -2.87 -11.05 -3.38
C GLY A 8 -2.85 -11.67 -2.00
N SER A 9 -3.95 -11.45 -1.29
CA SER A 9 -4.31 -12.09 -0.03
C SER A 9 -5.22 -13.28 -0.33
N ILE A 10 -4.76 -14.47 0.06
CA ILE A 10 -5.48 -15.74 -0.09
C ILE A 10 -6.70 -15.73 0.84
N ASP A 11 -6.50 -15.33 2.10
CA ASP A 11 -7.53 -15.34 3.13
C ASP A 11 -8.73 -14.44 2.77
N ARG A 12 -8.48 -13.28 2.16
CA ARG A 12 -9.54 -12.35 1.73
C ARG A 12 -10.06 -12.57 0.32
N ARG A 13 -9.44 -13.49 -0.41
CA ARG A 13 -9.70 -13.70 -1.83
C ARG A 13 -9.65 -12.39 -2.64
N SER A 14 -8.57 -11.64 -2.44
CA SER A 14 -8.37 -10.31 -3.03
C SER A 14 -6.98 -10.20 -3.62
N HIS A 15 -6.79 -9.28 -4.57
CA HIS A 15 -5.51 -9.05 -5.22
C HIS A 15 -5.28 -7.56 -5.47
N LEU A 16 -4.02 -7.18 -5.64
CA LEU A 16 -3.66 -5.85 -6.10
C LEU A 16 -4.05 -5.72 -7.57
N GLU A 17 -4.78 -4.65 -7.89
CA GLU A 17 -5.03 -4.31 -9.27
C GLU A 17 -3.75 -3.89 -9.97
N ASN A 18 -3.64 -4.33 -11.22
CA ASN A 18 -2.59 -3.90 -12.10
C ASN A 18 -3.12 -3.71 -13.51
N HIS A 19 -3.46 -2.47 -13.83
CA HIS A 19 -4.02 -2.10 -15.13
C HIS A 19 -2.98 -2.03 -16.26
N PHE A 20 -1.68 -2.00 -15.95
CA PHE A 20 -0.67 -1.50 -16.90
C PHE A 20 0.53 -2.43 -17.17
N GLY A 21 0.68 -3.53 -16.44
CA GLY A 21 1.82 -4.42 -16.71
C GLY A 21 1.76 -5.69 -15.90
N VAL A 22 1.51 -6.79 -16.58
CA VAL A 22 1.29 -8.10 -15.96
C VAL A 22 2.60 -8.86 -15.74
N LYS A 23 3.73 -8.35 -16.25
CA LYS A 23 5.04 -8.95 -16.02
C LYS A 23 5.59 -8.52 -14.67
N LEU A 24 6.42 -9.38 -14.08
CA LEU A 24 7.04 -9.09 -12.79
C LEU A 24 7.83 -7.77 -12.87
N GLY A 25 8.72 -7.61 -13.86
CA GLY A 25 9.50 -6.38 -14.03
C GLY A 25 8.65 -5.11 -14.05
N ASP A 26 7.48 -5.14 -14.70
CA ASP A 26 6.57 -3.99 -14.72
C ASP A 26 6.00 -3.69 -13.33
N ILE A 27 5.57 -4.72 -12.60
CA ILE A 27 5.10 -4.62 -11.20
C ILE A 27 6.17 -3.99 -10.30
N LEU A 28 7.44 -4.34 -10.51
CA LEU A 28 8.55 -3.83 -9.70
C LEU A 28 8.82 -2.36 -9.95
N MET A 29 8.64 -1.91 -11.19
CA MET A 29 9.07 -0.58 -11.64
C MET A 29 7.94 0.46 -11.63
N ASN A 30 6.68 0.03 -11.74
CA ASN A 30 5.53 0.93 -11.83
C ASN A 30 5.04 1.48 -10.47
N GLY A 31 5.67 1.07 -9.36
CA GLY A 31 5.32 1.55 -8.02
C GLY A 31 4.10 0.88 -7.38
N ILE A 32 3.43 -0.07 -8.06
CA ILE A 32 2.24 -0.77 -7.53
C ILE A 32 2.55 -1.44 -6.18
N LEU A 33 3.76 -1.97 -6.01
CA LEU A 33 4.14 -2.63 -4.77
C LEU A 33 4.21 -1.68 -3.57
N ALA A 34 4.32 -0.36 -3.78
CA ALA A 34 4.17 0.60 -2.70
C ALA A 34 2.76 0.52 -2.05
N GLY A 35 1.75 0.06 -2.80
CA GLY A 35 0.40 -0.18 -2.31
C GLY A 35 0.27 -1.36 -1.35
N LEU A 36 1.22 -2.31 -1.34
CA LEU A 36 1.24 -3.39 -0.34
C LEU A 36 1.51 -2.87 1.06
N VAL A 37 2.32 -1.83 1.17
CA VAL A 37 2.76 -1.33 2.48
C VAL A 37 1.59 -0.87 3.34
N PRO A 38 0.69 0.04 2.90
CA PRO A 38 -0.46 0.43 3.71
C PRO A 38 -1.40 -0.74 4.02
N LEU A 39 -1.56 -1.70 3.08
CA LEU A 39 -2.41 -2.88 3.31
C LEU A 39 -1.87 -3.80 4.41
N LEU A 40 -0.56 -3.79 4.65
CA LEU A 40 0.09 -4.61 5.67
C LEU A 40 0.45 -3.84 6.95
N SER A 41 0.50 -2.51 6.88
CA SER A 41 0.96 -1.65 7.98
C SER A 41 -0.09 -1.52 9.06
N VAL A 42 0.09 -2.24 10.16
CA VAL A 42 -0.81 -2.12 11.30
C VAL A 42 -0.54 -0.78 12.00
N PRO A 43 -1.53 0.12 12.10
CA PRO A 43 -1.39 1.36 12.86
C PRO A 43 -1.03 1.05 14.31
N GLU A 44 -0.02 1.73 14.84
CA GLU A 44 0.36 1.63 16.24
C GLU A 44 0.10 2.92 16.99
N PHE A 45 -0.86 2.89 17.90
CA PHE A 45 -1.21 4.05 18.71
C PHE A 45 -0.32 4.12 19.95
N SER A 46 0.25 5.29 20.22
CA SER A 46 1.11 5.48 21.38
C SER A 46 0.31 5.35 22.69
N PRO A 47 0.69 4.46 23.63
CA PRO A 47 0.00 4.33 24.91
C PRO A 47 0.06 5.62 25.74
N LYS A 48 1.08 6.46 25.51
CA LYS A 48 1.22 7.76 26.18
C LYS A 48 0.14 8.75 25.74
N VAL A 49 -0.35 8.62 24.50
CA VAL A 49 -1.47 9.43 24.00
C VAL A 49 -2.73 9.07 24.78
N ASP A 50 -2.94 7.79 25.12
CA ASP A 50 -4.10 7.35 25.90
C ASP A 50 -4.08 7.86 27.34
N ALA A 51 -2.92 7.77 28.01
CA ALA A 51 -2.77 8.26 29.37
C ALA A 51 -2.99 9.78 29.48
N LYS A 52 -2.43 10.56 28.54
CA LYS A 52 -2.63 12.02 28.51
C LYS A 52 -4.03 12.41 28.04
N ALA A 53 -4.63 11.62 27.15
CA ALA A 53 -5.98 11.85 26.66
C ALA A 53 -7.01 11.81 27.79
N GLN A 54 -6.81 10.95 28.81
CA GLN A 54 -7.69 10.87 29.98
C GLN A 54 -7.64 12.13 30.85
N THR A 55 -6.45 12.64 31.20
CA THR A 55 -6.33 13.88 31.98
C THR A 55 -6.86 15.09 31.23
N ASP A 56 -6.67 15.11 29.91
CA ASP A 56 -7.14 16.20 29.07
C ASP A 56 -8.64 16.09 28.73
N PHE A 57 -9.29 14.94 28.98
CA PHE A 57 -10.72 14.74 28.70
C PHE A 57 -11.59 15.62 29.59
N ALA A 58 -11.32 15.67 30.90
CA ALA A 58 -12.10 16.52 31.82
C ALA A 58 -11.99 18.00 31.44
N ALA A 59 -10.80 18.48 31.11
CA ALA A 59 -10.60 19.85 30.65
C ALA A 59 -11.30 20.12 29.31
N ALA A 60 -11.27 19.17 28.38
CA ALA A 60 -12.01 19.28 27.12
C ALA A 60 -13.52 19.30 27.37
N PHE A 61 -14.03 18.48 28.28
CA PHE A 61 -15.44 18.43 28.66
C PHE A 61 -15.90 19.76 29.25
N SER A 62 -15.17 20.31 30.22
CA SER A 62 -15.48 21.60 30.82
C SER A 62 -15.50 22.74 29.80
N ARG A 63 -14.59 22.74 28.82
CA ARG A 63 -14.58 23.74 27.74
C ARG A 63 -15.77 23.64 26.78
N ASN A 64 -16.44 22.49 26.73
CA ASN A 64 -17.55 22.22 25.80
C ASN A 64 -18.86 21.91 26.53
N ALA A 65 -18.95 22.21 27.84
CA ALA A 65 -20.09 21.84 28.68
C ALA A 65 -21.42 22.49 28.22
N ASP A 66 -21.34 23.66 27.59
CA ASP A 66 -22.52 24.37 27.08
C ASP A 66 -22.97 23.90 25.69
N SER A 67 -22.20 23.02 25.03
CA SER A 67 -22.56 22.51 23.70
C SER A 67 -23.81 21.62 23.79
N PRO A 68 -24.88 21.90 23.03
CA PRO A 68 -26.10 21.09 23.04
C PRO A 68 -25.84 19.62 22.71
N LEU A 69 -24.88 19.35 21.82
CA LEU A 69 -24.49 18.01 21.41
C LEU A 69 -23.79 17.24 22.54
N ILE A 70 -22.94 17.90 23.33
CA ILE A 70 -22.22 17.28 24.45
C ILE A 70 -23.15 17.06 25.66
N ARG A 71 -24.24 17.82 25.76
CA ARG A 71 -25.25 17.65 26.82
C ARG A 71 -26.24 16.51 26.56
N LEU A 72 -26.19 15.88 25.38
CA LEU A 72 -27.00 14.69 25.11
C LEU A 72 -26.61 13.53 26.02
N PRO A 73 -27.55 12.62 26.36
CA PRO A 73 -27.21 11.36 27.00
C PRO A 73 -26.13 10.60 26.21
N GLN A 74 -25.24 9.92 26.92
CA GLN A 74 -24.10 9.21 26.35
C GLN A 74 -24.52 8.20 25.27
N GLU A 75 -25.69 7.59 25.43
CA GLU A 75 -26.30 6.65 24.50
C GLU A 75 -26.60 7.31 23.14
N LEU A 76 -27.12 8.55 23.15
CA LEU A 76 -27.39 9.30 21.92
C LEU A 76 -26.08 9.69 21.23
N ILE A 77 -25.07 10.12 21.99
CA ILE A 77 -23.76 10.47 21.42
C ILE A 77 -23.11 9.22 20.80
N ASN A 78 -23.18 8.06 21.48
CA ASN A 78 -22.67 6.80 20.93
C ASN A 78 -23.40 6.40 19.65
N MET A 79 -24.73 6.59 19.57
CA MET A 79 -25.47 6.34 18.33
C MET A 79 -25.05 7.27 17.19
N ILE A 80 -24.85 8.56 17.46
CA ILE A 80 -24.35 9.52 16.47
C ILE A 80 -22.96 9.11 15.97
N ILE A 81 -22.04 8.77 16.89
CA ILE A 81 -20.69 8.33 16.55
C ILE A 81 -20.74 7.04 15.73
N SER A 82 -21.57 6.07 16.12
CA SER A 82 -21.73 4.82 15.39
C SER A 82 -22.27 5.03 13.98
N GLU A 83 -23.22 5.96 13.81
CA GLU A 83 -23.74 6.33 12.49
C GLU A 83 -22.65 6.99 11.64
N CYS A 84 -21.90 7.94 12.21
CA CYS A 84 -20.76 8.56 11.52
C CYS A 84 -19.63 7.56 11.22
N ALA A 85 -19.49 6.47 11.97
CA ALA A 85 -18.49 5.45 11.73
C ALA A 85 -18.76 4.61 10.47
N THR A 86 -19.95 4.71 9.88
CA THR A 86 -20.28 4.07 8.58
C THR A 86 -19.46 4.65 7.42
N GLU A 87 -19.18 5.96 7.46
CA GLU A 87 -18.26 6.64 6.53
C GLU A 87 -17.09 7.25 7.31
N ALA A 88 -15.88 6.73 7.11
CA ALA A 88 -14.67 7.20 7.80
C ALA A 88 -14.48 8.73 7.75
N SER A 89 -14.96 9.37 6.67
CA SER A 89 -14.86 10.83 6.51
C SER A 89 -15.74 11.61 7.48
N ASP A 90 -16.94 11.11 7.77
CA ASP A 90 -17.88 11.72 8.72
C ASP A 90 -17.39 11.53 10.15
N LEU A 91 -16.86 10.35 10.47
CA LEU A 91 -16.27 10.10 11.77
C LEU A 91 -15.09 11.04 12.06
N VAL A 92 -14.20 11.25 11.08
CA VAL A 92 -13.07 12.18 11.20
C VAL A 92 -13.56 13.63 11.31
N ALA A 93 -14.55 14.02 10.51
CA ALA A 93 -15.15 15.36 10.60
C ALA A 93 -15.78 15.61 11.97
N LEU A 94 -16.53 14.63 12.51
CA LEU A 94 -17.12 14.70 13.85
C LEU A 94 -16.04 14.82 14.92
N ALA A 95 -15.01 13.97 14.85
CA ALA A 95 -13.89 13.99 15.80
C ALA A 95 -13.14 15.33 15.80
N LEU A 96 -13.11 16.02 14.67
CA LEU A 96 -12.45 17.32 14.52
C LEU A 96 -13.17 18.51 15.14
N THR A 97 -14.48 18.40 15.37
CA THR A 97 -15.29 19.51 15.87
C THR A 97 -14.87 19.96 17.27
N CYS A 98 -14.57 19.03 18.17
CA CYS A 98 -14.06 19.34 19.50
C CYS A 98 -13.28 18.17 20.12
N GLY A 99 -12.42 18.49 21.11
CA GLY A 99 -11.60 17.48 21.78
C GLY A 99 -12.38 16.43 22.56
N VAL A 100 -13.63 16.70 22.94
CA VAL A 100 -14.50 15.70 23.60
C VAL A 100 -14.91 14.64 22.60
N LEU A 101 -15.48 15.05 21.46
CA LEU A 101 -15.90 14.15 20.39
C LEU A 101 -14.71 13.40 19.79
N PHE A 102 -13.54 14.04 19.65
CA PHE A 102 -12.32 13.33 19.25
C PHE A 102 -12.03 12.11 20.12
N ARG A 103 -12.10 12.26 21.45
CA ARG A 103 -11.80 11.19 22.40
C ARG A 103 -12.89 10.12 22.44
N MET A 104 -14.15 10.51 22.29
CA MET A 104 -15.27 9.56 22.22
C MET A 104 -15.24 8.75 20.91
N SER A 105 -14.86 9.39 19.80
CA SER A 105 -14.71 8.75 18.50
C SER A 105 -13.40 7.97 18.35
N ALA A 106 -12.43 8.15 19.25
CA ALA A 106 -11.09 7.56 19.11
C ALA A 106 -11.09 6.03 18.94
N PRO A 107 -11.89 5.23 19.68
CA PRO A 107 -11.97 3.79 19.45
C PRO A 107 -12.45 3.43 18.04
N PHE A 108 -13.51 4.09 17.57
CA PHE A 108 -14.05 3.90 16.22
C PHE A 108 -13.05 4.33 15.14
N LEU A 109 -12.34 5.43 15.37
CA LEU A 109 -11.30 5.89 14.48
C LEU A 109 -10.20 4.83 14.39
N ARG A 110 -9.74 4.28 15.52
CA ARG A 110 -8.75 3.18 15.52
C ARG A 110 -9.23 2.01 14.67
N ASP A 111 -10.49 1.61 14.82
CA ASP A 111 -11.06 0.53 14.02
C ASP A 111 -11.00 0.85 12.52
N VAL A 112 -11.42 2.05 12.13
CA VAL A 112 -11.31 2.54 10.73
C VAL A 112 -9.86 2.53 10.23
N PHE A 113 -8.90 2.99 11.02
CA PHE A 113 -7.49 2.94 10.63
C PHE A 113 -6.96 1.51 10.57
N THR A 114 -7.39 0.60 11.46
CA THR A 114 -6.98 -0.81 11.38
C THR A 114 -7.54 -1.52 10.15
N GLN A 115 -8.70 -1.08 9.63
CA GLN A 115 -9.22 -1.56 8.35
C GLN A 115 -8.34 -1.16 7.16
N SER A 116 -7.53 -0.10 7.27
CA SER A 116 -6.54 0.23 6.24
C SER A 116 -5.44 -0.83 6.10
N ALA A 117 -5.12 -1.51 7.19
CA ALA A 117 -4.20 -2.64 7.25
C ALA A 117 -4.93 -3.94 6.91
N ALA A 118 -5.76 -3.92 5.86
CA ALA A 118 -6.69 -5.01 5.56
C ALA A 118 -5.96 -6.35 5.44
N TRP A 119 -4.77 -6.39 4.88
CA TRP A 119 -4.01 -7.62 4.66
C TRP A 119 -3.05 -7.97 5.79
N ALA A 120 -2.99 -7.18 6.86
CA ALA A 120 -2.11 -7.47 7.98
C ALA A 120 -2.53 -8.78 8.68
N GLY A 121 -1.59 -9.72 8.72
CA GLY A 121 -1.80 -11.06 9.28
C GLY A 121 -2.37 -12.08 8.28
N ASP A 122 -2.69 -11.67 7.05
CA ASP A 122 -3.20 -12.56 6.01
C ASP A 122 -2.07 -13.34 5.34
N ARG A 123 -2.42 -14.51 4.79
CA ARG A 123 -1.56 -15.28 3.88
C ARG A 123 -1.41 -14.57 2.53
N LEU A 124 -0.18 -14.16 2.20
CA LEU A 124 0.12 -13.45 0.95
C LEU A 124 0.86 -14.29 -0.06
N ILE A 125 0.59 -14.05 -1.35
CA ILE A 125 1.29 -14.71 -2.45
C ILE A 125 1.48 -13.75 -3.64
N CYS A 126 2.64 -13.81 -4.28
CA CYS A 126 2.88 -13.26 -5.60
C CYS A 126 3.00 -14.42 -6.59
N LEU A 127 1.88 -14.78 -7.22
CA LEU A 127 1.74 -15.96 -8.03
C LEU A 127 1.97 -15.62 -9.50
N GLY A 128 2.92 -16.29 -10.12
CA GLY A 128 3.11 -16.25 -11.56
C GLY A 128 2.21 -17.28 -12.26
N ASP A 129 1.80 -17.01 -13.50
CA ASP A 129 0.89 -17.90 -14.25
C ASP A 129 1.50 -19.28 -14.52
N TYR A 130 2.76 -19.42 -14.89
CA TYR A 130 3.43 -20.74 -14.93
C TYR A 130 3.68 -21.44 -13.56
N ALA A 131 3.00 -21.05 -12.48
CA ALA A 131 3.07 -21.76 -11.21
C ALA A 131 2.45 -23.16 -11.29
N ASN A 132 3.31 -24.17 -11.38
CA ASN A 132 2.91 -25.56 -11.14
C ASN A 132 3.07 -25.89 -9.65
N GLY A 133 1.98 -26.26 -8.98
CA GLY A 133 1.95 -26.63 -7.56
C GLY A 133 1.78 -25.44 -6.59
N SER A 134 1.82 -25.71 -5.30
CA SER A 134 1.57 -24.72 -4.25
C SER A 134 2.75 -24.60 -3.26
N PRO A 135 2.91 -23.43 -2.60
CA PRO A 135 3.81 -23.30 -1.45
C PRO A 135 3.43 -24.26 -0.33
N ALA A 136 4.39 -24.63 0.52
CA ALA A 136 4.17 -25.59 1.60
C ALA A 136 3.12 -25.14 2.63
N SER A 137 2.87 -23.83 2.76
CA SER A 137 1.91 -23.25 3.71
C SER A 137 0.48 -23.12 3.17
N VAL A 138 0.24 -23.49 1.91
CA VAL A 138 -1.05 -23.30 1.22
C VAL A 138 -1.38 -24.54 0.40
N ASP A 139 -2.60 -25.04 0.55
CA ASP A 139 -3.06 -26.15 -0.27
C ASP A 139 -3.32 -25.70 -1.72
N LYS A 140 -3.08 -26.59 -2.69
CA LYS A 140 -3.29 -26.27 -4.11
C LYS A 140 -4.76 -25.89 -4.38
N GLN A 141 -5.71 -26.55 -3.74
CA GLN A 141 -7.13 -26.23 -3.91
C GLN A 141 -7.45 -24.82 -3.43
N GLU A 142 -6.81 -24.32 -2.37
CA GLU A 142 -7.02 -22.94 -1.91
C GLU A 142 -6.53 -21.91 -2.94
N ILE A 143 -5.43 -22.21 -3.64
CA ILE A 143 -4.92 -21.35 -4.72
C ILE A 143 -5.88 -21.39 -5.92
N ASP A 144 -6.35 -22.57 -6.29
CA ASP A 144 -7.28 -22.75 -7.40
C ASP A 144 -8.62 -22.02 -7.10
N ASP A 145 -9.18 -22.22 -5.90
CA ASP A 145 -10.38 -21.52 -5.41
C ASP A 145 -10.18 -19.99 -5.39
N TRP A 146 -9.00 -19.53 -4.98
CA TRP A 146 -8.65 -18.12 -5.02
C TRP A 146 -8.68 -17.59 -6.45
N LEU A 147 -7.99 -18.25 -7.39
CA LEU A 147 -7.97 -17.88 -8.81
C LEU A 147 -9.37 -17.89 -9.44
N ASP A 148 -10.20 -18.88 -9.12
CA ASP A 148 -11.56 -19.00 -9.63
C ASP A 148 -12.49 -17.92 -9.05
N SER A 149 -12.29 -17.54 -7.79
CA SER A 149 -13.03 -16.43 -7.18
C SER A 149 -12.72 -15.09 -7.86
N LEU A 150 -11.52 -14.95 -8.43
CA LEU A 150 -11.17 -13.77 -9.23
C LEU A 150 -11.91 -13.81 -10.56
N LYS A 151 -11.94 -14.95 -11.28
CA LYS A 151 -12.68 -15.08 -12.56
C LYS A 151 -14.17 -14.73 -12.41
N SER A 152 -14.80 -15.24 -11.35
CA SER A 152 -16.25 -15.12 -11.13
C SER A 152 -16.72 -13.68 -10.95
N ARG A 153 -15.86 -12.79 -10.45
CA ARG A 153 -16.18 -11.36 -10.25
C ARG A 153 -16.18 -10.55 -11.55
N HIS A 154 -15.68 -11.11 -12.65
CA HIS A 154 -15.45 -10.36 -13.89
C HIS A 154 -16.51 -10.60 -14.97
N GLY A 155 -17.53 -11.42 -14.72
CA GLY A 155 -18.67 -11.57 -15.65
C GLY A 155 -18.27 -12.06 -17.06
N VAL A 156 -17.07 -12.63 -17.23
CA VAL A 156 -16.58 -13.13 -18.51
C VAL A 156 -17.37 -14.39 -18.87
N THR A 157 -18.18 -14.31 -19.93
CA THR A 157 -18.96 -15.42 -20.48
C THR A 157 -18.07 -16.42 -21.22
N SER A 158 -18.42 -17.70 -21.19
CA SER A 158 -17.55 -18.81 -21.63
C SER A 158 -17.28 -18.91 -23.14
N ASP A 159 -17.63 -17.92 -23.94
CA ASP A 159 -17.64 -18.05 -25.41
C ASP A 159 -16.40 -17.44 -26.10
N ASP A 160 -15.55 -16.67 -25.39
CA ASP A 160 -14.31 -16.07 -25.94
C ASP A 160 -13.05 -16.94 -25.74
N LEU A 161 -13.26 -18.24 -25.66
CA LEU A 161 -12.41 -19.15 -24.90
C LEU A 161 -11.68 -20.19 -25.81
N GLU A 162 -11.51 -19.92 -27.11
CA GLU A 162 -10.72 -20.81 -27.98
C GLU A 162 -9.18 -20.61 -27.91
N PHE A 163 -8.68 -19.69 -27.06
CA PHE A 163 -7.25 -19.66 -26.65
C PHE A 163 -6.99 -20.38 -25.32
N GLU A 164 -8.00 -21.09 -24.80
CA GLU A 164 -7.96 -21.80 -23.53
C GLU A 164 -7.11 -23.05 -23.57
N THR A 165 -6.26 -23.19 -22.56
CA THR A 165 -6.04 -24.45 -21.81
C THR A 165 -4.96 -24.29 -20.74
N HIS A 166 -4.23 -23.17 -20.67
CA HIS A 166 -2.99 -23.14 -19.88
C HIS A 166 -2.85 -22.08 -18.78
N ASN A 167 -3.75 -21.08 -18.62
CA ASN A 167 -3.80 -20.36 -17.34
C ASN A 167 -5.04 -19.48 -17.04
N PRO A 168 -5.64 -19.61 -15.85
CA PRO A 168 -6.60 -18.66 -15.27
C PRO A 168 -6.20 -17.18 -15.34
N ILE A 169 -4.90 -16.88 -15.21
CA ILE A 169 -4.42 -15.50 -15.03
C ILE A 169 -4.57 -14.66 -16.31
N TYR A 170 -4.48 -15.28 -17.49
CA TYR A 170 -4.63 -14.60 -18.78
C TYR A 170 -6.04 -14.02 -19.02
N ASN A 171 -7.07 -14.67 -18.48
CA ASN A 171 -8.48 -14.33 -18.74
C ASN A 171 -8.98 -13.09 -17.98
N MET A 172 -8.15 -12.50 -17.10
CA MET A 172 -8.56 -11.39 -16.21
C MET A 172 -7.98 -10.04 -16.62
N ILE A 173 -7.40 -9.91 -17.82
CA ILE A 173 -6.63 -8.73 -18.25
C ILE A 173 -7.53 -7.70 -18.97
N GLY A 174 -8.78 -8.05 -19.29
CA GLY A 174 -9.79 -7.15 -19.83
C GLY A 174 -10.90 -6.84 -18.82
N GLU A 175 -11.03 -5.57 -18.45
CA GLU A 175 -12.19 -4.93 -17.80
C GLU A 175 -12.31 -4.97 -16.25
N ASN A 176 -13.05 -3.96 -15.76
CA ASN A 176 -13.02 -3.36 -14.42
C ASN A 176 -13.24 -4.32 -13.24
N THR A 177 -12.44 -4.19 -12.17
CA THR A 177 -12.50 -5.04 -10.98
C THR A 177 -12.95 -4.30 -9.71
N THR A 178 -13.43 -5.02 -8.70
CA THR A 178 -13.57 -4.47 -7.33
C THR A 178 -12.19 -4.50 -6.65
N SER A 179 -11.40 -3.50 -7.01
CA SER A 179 -10.04 -3.24 -6.57
C SER A 179 -9.89 -2.73 -5.15
N LEU A 180 -8.76 -3.04 -4.52
CA LEU A 180 -8.11 -2.05 -3.66
C LEU A 180 -7.14 -1.27 -4.55
N ARG A 181 -7.54 -0.05 -4.97
CA ARG A 181 -6.65 0.84 -5.72
C ARG A 181 -5.42 1.08 -4.87
N ALA A 182 -4.27 0.54 -5.31
CA ALA A 182 -2.99 0.94 -4.75
C ALA A 182 -2.87 2.45 -4.93
N PRO A 183 -2.52 3.22 -3.87
CA PRO A 183 -2.29 4.65 -4.04
C PRO A 183 -1.26 4.85 -5.16
N MET A 184 -1.58 5.66 -6.16
CA MET A 184 -0.56 5.97 -7.18
C MET A 184 0.66 6.58 -6.47
N PRO A 185 1.89 6.13 -6.76
CA PRO A 185 3.07 6.78 -6.21
C PRO A 185 3.05 8.26 -6.60
N PRO A 186 3.58 9.17 -5.76
CA PRO A 186 3.67 10.57 -6.14
C PRO A 186 4.43 10.67 -7.48
N PHE A 187 3.81 11.30 -8.46
CA PHE A 187 4.43 11.54 -9.76
C PHE A 187 5.79 12.22 -9.53
N LYS A 188 6.88 11.61 -9.99
CA LYS A 188 8.13 12.35 -10.16
C LYS A 188 7.82 13.51 -11.10
N THR A 189 8.15 14.72 -10.70
CA THR A 189 8.00 15.88 -11.57
C THR A 189 8.78 15.62 -12.87
N GLY A 190 8.37 16.25 -13.98
CA GLY A 190 9.12 16.12 -15.24
C GLY A 190 10.60 16.47 -15.11
N LYS A 191 10.94 17.33 -14.14
CA LYS A 191 12.32 17.69 -13.78
C LYS A 191 13.05 16.57 -13.05
N GLU A 192 12.42 15.90 -12.10
CA GLU A 192 13.01 14.77 -11.36
C GLU A 192 13.26 13.58 -12.28
N SER A 193 12.31 13.28 -13.16
CA SER A 193 12.47 12.22 -14.18
C SER A 193 13.61 12.57 -15.14
N GLN A 194 13.70 13.82 -15.63
CA GLN A 194 14.82 14.25 -16.48
C GLN A 194 16.18 14.22 -15.76
N ALA A 195 16.23 14.57 -14.46
CA ALA A 195 17.46 14.56 -13.70
C ALA A 195 17.98 13.14 -13.48
N GLU A 196 17.09 12.20 -13.20
CA GLU A 196 17.40 10.78 -13.07
C GLU A 196 17.88 10.18 -14.40
N TRP A 197 17.22 10.51 -15.52
CA TRP A 197 17.68 10.09 -16.85
C TRP A 197 19.04 10.66 -17.23
N LYS A 198 19.31 11.93 -16.91
CA LYS A 198 20.63 12.54 -17.13
C LYS A 198 21.72 11.88 -16.27
N LYS A 199 21.37 11.44 -15.07
CA LYS A 199 22.29 10.70 -14.19
C LYS A 199 22.64 9.35 -14.82
N ILE A 200 21.62 8.61 -15.28
CA ILE A 200 21.79 7.35 -15.99
C ILE A 200 22.63 7.52 -17.27
N GLU A 201 22.35 8.54 -18.11
CA GLU A 201 23.15 8.85 -19.31
C GLU A 201 24.62 9.15 -18.97
N LYS A 202 24.87 9.89 -17.88
CA LYS A 202 26.22 10.20 -17.42
C LYS A 202 26.95 8.97 -16.89
N ASP A 203 26.27 8.11 -16.16
CA ASP A 203 26.83 6.84 -15.67
C ASP A 203 27.16 5.90 -16.86
N PHE A 204 26.40 5.96 -17.95
CA PHE A 204 26.72 5.25 -19.21
C PHE A 204 27.95 5.82 -19.94
N GLU A 205 28.08 7.15 -20.03
CA GLU A 205 29.26 7.79 -20.63
C GLU A 205 30.54 7.41 -19.88
N MET A 206 30.46 7.22 -18.56
CA MET A 206 31.61 6.83 -17.74
C MET A 206 31.95 5.34 -17.82
N THR A 207 30.98 4.45 -18.08
CA THR A 207 31.19 3.00 -18.06
C THR A 207 31.43 2.38 -19.43
N GLY A 208 31.09 3.07 -20.52
CA GLY A 208 31.34 2.63 -21.90
C GLY A 208 30.50 1.44 -22.37
N GLN A 209 29.59 0.92 -21.54
CA GLN A 209 28.67 -0.15 -21.89
C GLN A 209 27.40 0.43 -22.53
N ARG A 210 27.06 -0.01 -23.75
CA ARG A 210 25.79 0.36 -24.39
C ARG A 210 24.64 -0.38 -23.70
N PRO A 211 23.51 0.29 -23.40
CA PRO A 211 22.35 -0.40 -22.85
C PRO A 211 21.81 -1.45 -23.85
N PRO A 212 21.24 -2.56 -23.38
CA PRO A 212 20.64 -3.58 -24.24
C PRO A 212 19.60 -2.95 -25.18
N GLU A 213 19.51 -3.37 -26.44
CA GLU A 213 18.55 -2.84 -27.44
C GLU A 213 17.09 -2.81 -26.96
N ARG A 214 16.75 -3.70 -26.02
CA ARG A 214 15.44 -3.77 -25.34
C ARG A 214 15.08 -2.46 -24.60
N TRP A 215 16.07 -1.78 -24.02
CA TRP A 215 15.88 -0.50 -23.30
C TRP A 215 15.59 0.68 -24.24
N ALA A 216 16.08 0.63 -25.48
CA ALA A 216 15.79 1.65 -26.50
C ALA A 216 14.33 1.58 -27.01
N GLN A 217 13.73 0.39 -27.01
CA GLN A 217 12.30 0.21 -27.29
C GLN A 217 11.43 0.73 -26.15
N ASP A 218 11.83 0.46 -24.89
CA ASP A 218 11.16 1.03 -23.72
C ASP A 218 11.26 2.56 -23.67
N ARG A 219 12.36 3.17 -24.13
CA ARG A 219 12.49 4.64 -24.27
C ARG A 219 11.41 5.24 -25.19
N LYS A 220 11.04 4.57 -26.28
CA LYS A 220 9.96 5.03 -27.17
C LYS A 220 8.58 4.87 -26.53
N SER A 221 8.34 3.76 -25.81
CA SER A 221 7.10 3.52 -25.09
C SER A 221 6.90 4.53 -23.94
N TRP A 222 7.94 4.71 -23.11
CA TRP A 222 7.96 5.68 -22.01
C TRP A 222 7.90 7.12 -22.46
N SER A 223 8.62 7.51 -23.54
CA SER A 223 8.52 8.88 -24.06
C SER A 223 7.15 9.16 -24.65
N SER A 224 6.53 8.21 -25.36
CA SER A 224 5.16 8.38 -25.86
C SER A 224 4.15 8.50 -24.70
N HIS A 225 4.29 7.65 -23.68
CA HIS A 225 3.46 7.69 -22.47
C HIS A 225 3.64 9.00 -21.69
N TYR A 226 4.88 9.43 -21.45
CA TYR A 226 5.20 10.70 -20.81
C TYR A 226 4.64 11.89 -21.60
N GLN A 227 4.70 11.87 -22.94
CA GLN A 227 4.14 12.93 -23.78
C GLN A 227 2.60 12.94 -23.79
N ILE A 228 1.94 11.79 -23.57
CA ILE A 228 0.49 11.70 -23.39
C ILE A 228 0.10 12.29 -22.02
N MET A 229 0.81 11.90 -20.95
CA MET A 229 0.57 12.39 -19.59
C MET A 229 0.87 13.90 -19.47
N LYS A 230 1.98 14.35 -20.04
CA LYS A 230 2.34 15.78 -20.12
C LYS A 230 1.30 16.59 -20.88
N ARG A 231 0.80 16.12 -22.02
CA ARG A 231 -0.26 16.81 -22.77
C ARG A 231 -1.61 16.84 -22.06
N ARG A 232 -1.91 15.88 -21.18
CA ARG A 232 -3.11 15.92 -20.32
C ARG A 232 -2.95 16.93 -19.20
N HIS A 233 -1.79 16.92 -18.53
CA HIS A 233 -1.44 17.88 -17.50
C HIS A 233 -1.41 19.33 -18.01
N GLU A 234 -0.76 19.58 -19.16
CA GLU A 234 -0.69 20.92 -19.78
C GLU A 234 -2.05 21.45 -20.25
N ARG A 235 -3.05 20.58 -20.47
CA ARG A 235 -4.42 20.97 -20.83
C ARG A 235 -5.32 21.21 -19.61
N GLY A 236 -4.82 21.02 -18.39
CA GLY A 236 -5.66 20.99 -17.18
C GLY A 236 -6.69 19.85 -17.18
N GLU A 237 -6.61 18.96 -18.17
CA GLU A 237 -7.47 17.79 -18.32
C GLU A 237 -6.93 16.69 -17.40
N GLY A 238 -7.34 16.75 -16.14
CA GLY A 238 -7.09 15.66 -15.19
C GLY A 238 -6.33 16.04 -13.93
N GLN A 239 -5.99 17.31 -13.72
CA GLN A 239 -5.61 17.74 -12.38
C GLN A 239 -6.90 17.88 -11.58
N SER A 240 -7.27 16.80 -10.91
CA SER A 240 -8.53 16.79 -10.19
C SER A 240 -8.44 17.86 -9.09
N LYS A 241 -9.57 18.43 -8.69
CA LYS A 241 -9.63 19.33 -7.52
C LYS A 241 -8.95 18.70 -6.28
N LEU A 242 -8.82 17.38 -6.25
CA LEU A 242 -8.12 16.60 -5.22
C LEU A 242 -6.59 16.76 -5.30
N ASP A 243 -6.00 16.82 -6.49
CA ASP A 243 -4.54 16.97 -6.65
C ASP A 243 -4.07 18.34 -6.14
N ILE A 244 -4.90 19.37 -6.32
CA ILE A 244 -4.65 20.73 -5.81
C ILE A 244 -4.71 20.73 -4.28
N LEU A 245 -5.75 20.11 -3.70
CA LEU A 245 -5.90 20.03 -2.24
C LEU A 245 -4.79 19.20 -1.59
N GLU A 246 -4.31 18.15 -2.25
CA GLU A 246 -3.18 17.36 -1.77
C GLU A 246 -1.88 18.16 -1.82
N GLU A 247 -1.63 18.89 -2.91
CA GLU A 247 -0.46 19.75 -3.05
C GLU A 247 -0.46 20.86 -1.99
N ASP A 248 -1.60 21.52 -1.76
CA ASP A 248 -1.77 22.51 -0.69
C ASP A 248 -1.48 21.91 0.69
N ALA A 249 -1.98 20.71 0.96
CA ALA A 249 -1.73 20.00 2.20
C ALA A 249 -0.24 19.68 2.40
N ARG A 250 0.45 19.27 1.32
CA ARG A 250 1.90 19.03 1.32
C ARG A 250 2.69 20.32 1.56
N GLN A 251 2.29 21.42 0.93
CA GLN A 251 2.90 22.74 1.13
C GLN A 251 2.75 23.25 2.58
N LEU A 252 1.66 22.89 3.26
CA LEU A 252 1.45 23.16 4.68
C LEU A 252 2.24 22.23 5.61
N GLY A 253 3.07 21.33 5.06
CA GLY A 253 3.91 20.42 5.82
C GLY A 253 3.19 19.16 6.33
N TYR A 254 2.03 18.81 5.76
CA TYR A 254 1.26 17.61 6.13
C TYR A 254 1.56 16.39 5.26
N THR A 255 2.67 16.40 4.50
CA THR A 255 3.06 15.30 3.61
C THR A 255 3.17 13.96 4.34
N ARG A 256 3.60 13.96 5.61
CA ARG A 256 3.78 12.73 6.38
C ARG A 256 2.43 12.11 6.76
N GLU A 257 1.49 12.96 7.15
CA GLU A 257 0.15 12.61 7.59
C GLU A 257 -0.70 12.11 6.41
N LEU A 258 -0.64 12.79 5.26
CA LEU A 258 -1.33 12.35 4.05
C LEU A 258 -0.90 10.95 3.63
N ASN A 259 0.40 10.66 3.62
CA ASN A 259 0.91 9.37 3.19
C ASN A 259 0.53 8.20 4.11
N PHE A 260 -0.04 8.46 5.29
CA PHE A 260 -0.44 7.42 6.22
C PHE A 260 -1.73 6.72 5.81
N LEU A 261 -2.71 7.47 5.30
CA LEU A 261 -4.00 6.89 4.94
C LEU A 261 -3.95 6.31 3.52
N PRO A 262 -4.67 5.21 3.25
CA PRO A 262 -4.97 4.83 1.87
C PRO A 262 -5.64 5.99 1.13
N GLU A 263 -5.42 6.06 -0.17
CA GLU A 263 -5.96 7.10 -1.06
C GLU A 263 -7.47 7.29 -0.88
N THR A 264 -8.18 6.17 -0.71
CA THR A 264 -9.62 6.09 -0.48
C THR A 264 -10.11 6.86 0.75
N PHE A 265 -9.27 7.04 1.76
CA PHE A 265 -9.63 7.77 2.98
C PHE A 265 -9.13 9.21 2.95
N ARG A 266 -7.94 9.47 2.39
CA ARG A 266 -7.35 10.82 2.36
C ARG A 266 -8.29 11.83 1.71
N PHE A 267 -8.83 11.50 0.53
CA PHE A 267 -9.43 12.50 -0.33
C PHE A 267 -10.85 12.91 0.06
N PRO A 268 -11.76 11.99 0.42
CA PRO A 268 -13.06 12.39 0.97
C PRO A 268 -12.88 13.24 2.23
N ILE A 269 -11.89 12.93 3.06
CA ILE A 269 -11.63 13.68 4.28
C ILE A 269 -11.07 15.07 3.96
N VAL A 270 -9.94 15.17 3.26
CA VAL A 270 -9.30 16.46 2.96
C VAL A 270 -10.23 17.40 2.20
N SER A 271 -11.06 16.89 1.28
CA SER A 271 -12.04 17.70 0.56
C SER A 271 -13.19 18.22 1.44
N ARG A 272 -13.58 17.48 2.48
CA ARG A 272 -14.64 17.89 3.42
C ARG A 272 -14.13 18.78 4.55
N VAL A 273 -13.01 18.43 5.18
CA VAL A 273 -12.53 19.08 6.42
C VAL A 273 -11.35 20.04 6.21
N GLY A 274 -10.73 20.00 5.04
CA GLY A 274 -9.51 20.75 4.75
C GLY A 274 -8.24 20.06 5.26
N ALA A 275 -7.13 20.33 4.57
CA ALA A 275 -5.82 19.73 4.82
C ALA A 275 -5.31 19.95 6.25
N GLU A 276 -5.51 21.15 6.79
CA GLU A 276 -4.99 21.53 8.09
C GLU A 276 -5.67 20.77 9.24
N ALA A 277 -7.01 20.72 9.21
CA ALA A 277 -7.77 20.00 10.21
C ALA A 277 -7.48 18.49 10.11
N PHE A 278 -7.44 17.94 8.90
CA PHE A 278 -7.04 16.56 8.69
C PHE A 278 -5.65 16.24 9.25
N GLY A 279 -4.65 17.06 8.92
CA GLY A 279 -3.30 16.92 9.43
C GLY A 279 -3.21 16.99 10.95
N ARG A 280 -3.97 17.90 11.59
CA ARG A 280 -4.09 17.94 13.06
C ARG A 280 -4.72 16.67 13.62
N THR A 281 -5.74 16.11 12.99
CA THR A 281 -6.37 14.84 13.42
C THR A 281 -5.40 13.70 13.36
N ILE A 282 -4.70 13.54 12.23
CA ILE A 282 -3.70 12.50 12.08
C ILE A 282 -2.60 12.70 13.11
N ARG A 283 -2.15 13.93 13.38
CA ARG A 283 -1.16 14.19 14.45
C ARG A 283 -1.68 13.83 15.84
N MET A 284 -2.94 14.11 16.15
CA MET A 284 -3.55 13.76 17.44
C MET A 284 -3.72 12.24 17.58
N MET A 285 -3.99 11.57 16.47
CA MET A 285 -4.07 10.12 16.40
C MET A 285 -2.72 9.44 16.23
N ALA A 286 -1.66 10.22 15.95
CA ALA A 286 -0.47 9.81 15.21
C ALA A 286 -0.09 8.38 15.53
N PRO A 287 -0.44 7.43 14.64
CA PRO A 287 0.23 6.15 14.69
C PRO A 287 1.71 6.46 14.64
N LEU A 288 2.48 5.86 15.55
CA LEU A 288 3.90 6.17 15.72
C LEU A 288 4.56 6.13 14.35
N HIS A 289 4.98 7.29 13.81
CA HIS A 289 5.73 7.35 12.57
C HIS A 289 7.10 6.80 12.88
N PRO A 290 7.33 5.54 12.55
CA PRO A 290 8.50 4.91 13.05
C PRO A 290 9.63 5.29 12.08
N SER A 291 10.80 5.63 12.63
CA SER A 291 11.99 5.83 11.80
C SER A 291 12.42 4.54 11.09
N ALA A 292 11.83 3.41 11.48
CA ALA A 292 12.02 2.09 10.92
C ALA A 292 10.68 1.37 10.80
N LEU A 293 10.49 0.63 9.72
CA LEU A 293 9.38 -0.31 9.60
C LEU A 293 9.92 -1.72 9.81
N PHE A 294 9.09 -2.61 10.29
CA PHE A 294 9.43 -4.01 10.46
C PHE A 294 8.43 -4.85 9.67
N LEU A 295 8.88 -5.44 8.58
CA LEU A 295 8.12 -6.46 7.87
C LEU A 295 8.30 -7.78 8.62
N ARG A 296 7.21 -8.37 9.10
CA ARG A 296 7.23 -9.58 9.91
C ARG A 296 6.56 -10.72 9.18
N ASN A 297 7.23 -11.87 9.17
CA ASN A 297 6.61 -13.14 8.86
C ASN A 297 6.16 -13.80 10.17
N LEU A 298 4.85 -13.75 10.41
CA LEU A 298 4.21 -14.26 11.63
C LEU A 298 4.24 -15.79 11.70
N SER A 299 4.22 -16.47 10.55
CA SER A 299 4.28 -17.94 10.44
C SER A 299 5.65 -18.48 10.86
N ARG A 300 6.73 -17.80 10.45
CA ARG A 300 8.11 -18.26 10.64
C ARG A 300 8.84 -17.59 11.78
N LYS A 301 8.25 -16.57 12.41
CA LYS A 301 8.92 -15.70 13.38
C LYS A 301 10.19 -15.08 12.78
N GLN A 302 10.10 -14.58 11.56
CA GLN A 302 11.21 -13.87 10.90
C GLN A 302 10.83 -12.42 10.69
N PHE A 303 11.81 -11.52 10.65
CA PHE A 303 11.54 -10.12 10.34
C PHE A 303 12.63 -9.47 9.49
N VAL A 304 12.24 -8.44 8.77
CA VAL A 304 13.10 -7.52 8.04
C VAL A 304 12.92 -6.14 8.65
N HIS A 305 14.01 -5.58 9.15
CA HIS A 305 14.09 -4.21 9.63
C HIS A 305 14.36 -3.28 8.44
N TRP A 306 13.36 -2.47 8.11
CA TRP A 306 13.38 -1.56 6.99
C TRP A 306 13.59 -0.11 7.45
N ARG A 307 14.75 0.46 7.16
CA ARG A 307 15.00 1.89 7.39
C ARG A 307 14.89 2.64 6.08
N LYS A 308 13.81 3.42 5.93
CA LYS A 308 13.61 4.28 4.77
C LYS A 308 14.76 5.29 4.67
N ARG A 309 15.52 5.26 3.57
CA ARG A 309 16.54 6.29 3.29
C ARG A 309 15.86 7.56 2.78
N GLU A 310 16.54 8.70 2.95
CA GLU A 310 16.02 9.97 2.44
C GLU A 310 15.85 9.90 0.92
N GLY A 311 14.67 10.30 0.42
CA GLY A 311 14.32 10.22 -1.01
C GLY A 311 13.90 8.83 -1.51
N GLU A 312 13.98 7.78 -0.69
CA GLU A 312 13.64 6.43 -1.12
C GLU A 312 12.11 6.20 -1.14
N SER A 313 11.63 5.57 -2.20
CA SER A 313 10.22 5.21 -2.33
C SER A 313 9.87 4.00 -1.46
N MET A 314 8.63 3.96 -0.95
CA MET A 314 8.08 2.76 -0.29
C MET A 314 7.98 1.57 -1.24
N ASN A 315 8.13 1.80 -2.54
CA ASN A 315 8.21 0.75 -3.54
C ASN A 315 9.31 -0.27 -3.24
N ARG A 316 10.45 0.15 -2.64
CA ARG A 316 11.53 -0.79 -2.34
C ARG A 316 11.18 -1.75 -1.19
N LEU A 317 10.42 -1.30 -0.19
CA LEU A 317 9.82 -2.20 0.80
C LEU A 317 8.77 -3.12 0.14
N GLY A 318 7.98 -2.58 -0.79
CA GLY A 318 7.08 -3.36 -1.63
C GLY A 318 7.79 -4.48 -2.41
N GLN A 319 8.94 -4.17 -3.03
CA GLN A 319 9.80 -5.13 -3.71
C GLN A 319 10.35 -6.17 -2.74
N ALA A 320 10.79 -5.77 -1.55
CA ALA A 320 11.22 -6.69 -0.49
C ALA A 320 10.11 -7.68 -0.11
N ILE A 321 8.88 -7.21 0.07
CA ILE A 321 7.73 -8.08 0.37
C ILE A 321 7.50 -9.05 -0.77
N CYS A 322 7.38 -8.52 -1.99
CA CYS A 322 7.07 -9.30 -3.18
C CYS A 322 8.13 -10.40 -3.40
N SER A 323 9.43 -10.11 -3.19
CA SER A 323 10.51 -11.07 -3.40
C SER A 323 10.50 -12.22 -2.42
N GLN A 324 9.94 -12.00 -1.24
CA GLN A 324 9.74 -13.05 -0.24
C GLN A 324 8.49 -13.91 -0.51
N ILE A 325 7.50 -13.41 -1.26
CA ILE A 325 6.23 -14.11 -1.50
C ILE A 325 6.04 -14.63 -2.93
N CYS A 326 7.06 -14.51 -3.79
CA CYS A 326 6.99 -14.98 -5.18
C CYS A 326 6.92 -16.51 -5.30
N TRP A 327 6.02 -16.98 -6.17
CA TRP A 327 5.82 -18.39 -6.47
C TRP A 327 5.53 -18.63 -7.96
N THR A 328 6.35 -19.46 -8.59
CA THR A 328 6.25 -19.96 -9.97
C THR A 328 7.03 -21.27 -10.09
N SER A 329 6.76 -22.07 -11.12
CA SER A 329 7.61 -23.22 -11.48
C SER A 329 8.47 -22.98 -12.72
N ASP A 330 8.26 -21.87 -13.43
CA ASP A 330 9.04 -21.52 -14.63
C ASP A 330 10.04 -20.39 -14.33
N PRO A 331 11.37 -20.64 -14.48
CA PRO A 331 12.44 -19.63 -14.34
C PRO A 331 12.35 -18.47 -15.31
N SER A 332 11.58 -18.62 -16.38
CA SER A 332 11.55 -17.63 -17.44
C SER A 332 10.98 -16.28 -16.96
N GLY A 333 11.84 -15.25 -16.94
CA GLY A 333 11.44 -13.88 -16.63
C GLY A 333 11.23 -13.58 -15.15
N CYS A 334 11.70 -14.45 -14.25
CA CYS A 334 11.78 -14.18 -12.83
C CYS A 334 13.24 -14.17 -12.40
N TYR A 335 13.75 -12.99 -12.07
CA TYR A 335 15.07 -12.83 -11.46
C TYR A 335 15.07 -13.26 -9.98
N TRP A 336 13.88 -13.47 -9.42
CA TRP A 336 13.68 -13.77 -8.02
C TRP A 336 13.58 -15.28 -7.85
N GLY A 337 14.06 -15.81 -6.72
CA GLY A 337 13.88 -17.22 -6.41
C GLY A 337 12.43 -17.65 -6.67
N MET A 338 12.26 -18.65 -7.53
CA MET A 338 10.97 -19.12 -8.06
C MET A 338 9.93 -19.45 -7.01
N LYS A 339 10.40 -19.88 -5.84
CA LYS A 339 9.63 -20.54 -4.79
C LYS A 339 10.08 -19.98 -3.47
N SER A 340 9.79 -18.70 -3.28
CA SER A 340 10.26 -17.98 -2.13
C SER A 340 9.63 -18.52 -0.86
N GLN A 341 10.41 -18.52 0.21
CA GLN A 341 10.07 -19.19 1.46
C GLN A 341 8.85 -18.60 2.17
N TRP A 342 8.48 -17.34 1.90
CA TRP A 342 7.32 -16.70 2.53
C TRP A 342 6.07 -16.71 1.64
N ALA A 343 6.12 -17.35 0.46
CA ALA A 343 4.93 -17.50 -0.37
C ALA A 343 3.87 -18.29 0.42
N GLY A 344 2.70 -17.69 0.62
CA GLY A 344 1.60 -18.26 1.40
C GLY A 344 1.66 -18.02 2.92
N ASP A 345 2.69 -17.34 3.43
CA ASP A 345 2.84 -17.06 4.85
C ASP A 345 2.08 -15.81 5.30
N ARG A 346 1.84 -15.71 6.62
CA ARG A 346 1.15 -14.58 7.25
C ARG A 346 2.10 -13.43 7.49
N LEU A 347 1.83 -12.27 6.89
CA LEU A 347 2.71 -11.10 6.98
C LEU A 347 2.01 -9.89 7.60
N ASP A 348 2.75 -9.08 8.34
CA ASP A 348 2.33 -7.71 8.69
C ASP A 348 3.52 -6.75 8.71
N ILE A 349 3.23 -5.45 8.77
CA ILE A 349 4.22 -4.39 8.94
C ILE A 349 3.91 -3.63 10.22
N ARG A 350 4.94 -3.45 11.04
CA ARG A 350 4.89 -2.73 12.32
C ARG A 350 5.88 -1.58 12.33
N GLY A 351 5.64 -0.61 13.20
CA GLY A 351 6.48 0.57 13.30
C GLY A 351 7.43 0.54 14.48
N SER A 352 6.92 0.21 15.64
CA SER A 352 7.70 0.24 16.86
C SER A 352 8.59 -0.98 16.93
N ALA A 353 9.82 -0.79 17.41
CA ALA A 353 10.66 -1.90 17.84
C ALA A 353 10.18 -2.48 19.19
N ALA A 354 9.13 -1.95 19.82
CA ALA A 354 8.66 -2.40 21.14
C ALA A 354 8.24 -3.88 21.16
N TRP A 355 7.86 -4.46 20.01
CA TRP A 355 7.60 -5.90 19.90
C TRP A 355 8.89 -6.73 19.81
N VAL A 356 10.05 -6.13 19.49
CA VAL A 356 11.34 -6.81 19.31
C VAL A 356 11.91 -7.35 20.63
N PRO A 357 11.86 -6.64 21.78
CA PRO A 357 12.21 -7.22 23.07
C PRO A 357 11.31 -8.39 23.51
N GLU A 358 10.05 -8.42 23.08
CA GLU A 358 9.12 -9.54 23.28
C GLU A 358 9.32 -10.66 22.23
N ALA A 359 10.23 -10.46 21.28
CA ALA A 359 10.47 -11.34 20.15
C ALA A 359 11.47 -12.46 20.47
N GLU A 360 11.37 -13.07 21.65
CA GLU A 360 12.10 -14.30 21.93
C GLU A 360 11.73 -15.33 20.86
N GLY A 361 12.75 -15.86 20.16
CA GLY A 361 12.58 -16.80 19.06
C GLY A 361 12.35 -16.18 17.66
N TRP A 362 12.44 -14.85 17.50
CA TRP A 362 12.41 -14.25 16.17
C TRP A 362 13.79 -14.14 15.53
N THR A 363 13.87 -14.37 14.22
CA THR A 363 15.12 -14.26 13.44
C THR A 363 15.11 -13.01 12.57
N ASP A 364 16.13 -12.17 12.72
CA ASP A 364 16.38 -11.03 11.82
C ASP A 364 16.98 -11.55 10.51
N VAL A 365 16.24 -11.39 9.40
CA VAL A 365 16.68 -11.78 8.05
C VAL A 365 16.97 -10.57 7.16
N THR A 366 17.11 -9.37 7.74
CA THR A 366 17.27 -8.10 7.02
C THR A 366 18.39 -8.17 5.97
N LYS A 367 19.59 -8.60 6.36
CA LYS A 367 20.74 -8.66 5.45
C LYS A 367 20.52 -9.60 4.27
N THR A 368 19.84 -10.72 4.49
CA THR A 368 19.54 -11.69 3.43
C THR A 368 18.58 -11.09 2.40
N VAL A 369 17.54 -10.38 2.88
CA VAL A 369 16.58 -9.73 1.98
C VAL A 369 17.20 -8.51 1.29
N GLU A 370 18.02 -7.73 1.99
CA GLU A 370 18.76 -6.61 1.38
C GLU A 370 19.72 -7.09 0.29
N GLN A 371 20.47 -8.16 0.52
CA GLN A 371 21.37 -8.72 -0.50
C GLN A 371 20.58 -9.18 -1.73
N LEU A 372 19.44 -9.87 -1.54
CA LEU A 372 18.58 -10.27 -2.65
C LEU A 372 18.13 -9.07 -3.50
N LEU A 373 17.81 -7.95 -2.87
CA LEU A 373 17.43 -6.72 -3.59
C LEU A 373 18.62 -6.06 -4.29
N VAL A 374 19.85 -6.19 -3.77
CA VAL A 374 21.06 -5.69 -4.43
C VAL A 374 21.38 -6.54 -5.66
N ASP A 375 21.34 -7.86 -5.52
CA ASP A 375 21.59 -8.78 -6.63
C ASP A 375 20.61 -8.53 -7.79
N MET A 376 19.36 -8.15 -7.48
CA MET A 376 18.37 -7.75 -8.47
C MET A 376 18.67 -6.42 -9.18
N ASP A 377 19.34 -5.47 -8.53
CA ASP A 377 19.68 -4.17 -9.12
C ASP A 377 20.87 -4.31 -10.10
N GLU A 378 21.63 -5.41 -10.02
CA GLU A 378 22.84 -5.67 -10.83
C GLU A 378 22.55 -6.47 -12.13
N ASP A 379 21.43 -7.20 -12.19
CA ASP A 379 20.97 -8.00 -13.36
C ASP A 379 20.06 -7.21 -14.32
#